data_AF-A0A7X5WUD3-F1
#
_entry.id   AF-A0A7X5WUD3-F1
#
_cell.length_a   1.000
_cell.length_b   1.000
_cell.length_c   1.000
_cell.angle_alpha   90.00
_cell.angle_beta   90.00
_cell.angle_gamma   90.00
#
_symmetry.space_group_name_H-M   'P 1'
#
loop_
_entity.id
_entity.type
_entity.pdbx_description
1 polymer ?
#
loop_
_entity_poly.entity_id
_entity_poly.type
_entity_poly.pdbx_seq_one_letter_code
_entity_poly.pdbx_strand_id
1 'polypeptide(L)' 'MNIREEIQTLVGQGVGEIVLVAQDLAAYGRDIDAPGGIVELLEFVGGVEGLRRLRLLYLYPREISDR' A
#
# COMPACT_ATOMS: atom_id res chain seq x y z
N MET A 1 -1.52 12.42 8.81
CA MET A 1 -1.18 12.43 7.38
C MET A 1 -1.62 11.10 6.81
N ASN A 2 -2.46 11.12 5.77
CA ASN A 2 -3.02 9.90 5.19
C ASN A 2 -2.03 9.31 4.16
N ILE A 3 -1.88 7.98 4.11
CA ILE A 3 -0.94 7.28 3.21
C ILE A 3 -1.16 7.70 1.75
N ARG A 4 -2.42 7.89 1.33
CA ARG A 4 -2.73 8.29 -0.06
C ARG A 4 -2.28 9.70 -0.38
N GLU A 5 -2.42 10.64 0.56
CA GLU A 5 -2.01 12.04 0.37
C GLU A 5 -0.49 12.14 0.20
N GLU A 6 0.26 11.35 0.96
CA GLU A 6 1.72 11.24 0.82
C GLU A 6 2.11 10.73 -0.57
N ILE A 7 1.45 9.66 -1.02
CA ILE A 7 1.68 9.09 -2.36
C ILE A 7 1.35 10.10 -3.46
N GLN A 8 0.21 10.80 -3.37
CA GLN A 8 -0.17 11.85 -4.32
C GLN A 8 0.87 12.97 -4.38
N THR A 9 1.41 13.36 -3.22
CA THR A 9 2.45 14.40 -3.13
C THR A 9 3.73 13.95 -3.83
N LEU A 10 4.19 12.73 -3.56
CA LEU A 10 5.40 12.17 -4.18
C LEU A 10 5.22 11.99 -5.69
N VAL A 11 4.09 11.45 -6.12
CA VAL A 11 3.77 11.30 -7.55
C VAL A 11 3.71 12.67 -8.24
N GLY A 12 3.13 13.69 -7.60
CA GLY A 12 3.12 15.06 -8.09
C GLY A 12 4.51 15.70 -8.23
N GLN A 13 5.52 15.16 -7.53
CA GLN A 13 6.93 15.54 -7.67
C GLN A 13 7.69 14.74 -8.75
N GLY A 14 6.99 13.86 -9.49
CA GLY A 14 7.58 13.05 -10.57
C GLY A 14 8.13 11.69 -10.12
N VAL A 15 7.84 11.26 -8.89
CA VAL A 15 8.23 9.92 -8.40
C VAL A 15 7.49 8.85 -9.21
N GLY A 16 8.26 7.90 -9.77
CA GLY A 16 7.72 6.84 -10.62
C GLY A 16 7.36 5.54 -9.90
N GLU A 17 7.90 5.32 -8.71
CA GLU A 17 7.71 4.10 -7.95
C GLU A 17 7.54 4.42 -6.47
N ILE A 18 6.49 3.86 -5.89
CA ILE A 18 6.26 3.89 -4.44
C ILE A 18 6.54 2.49 -3.89
N VAL A 19 7.30 2.44 -2.81
CA VAL A 19 7.65 1.20 -2.12
C VAL A 19 6.99 1.21 -0.74
N LEU A 20 6.03 0.33 -0.52
CA LEU A 20 5.41 0.12 0.79
C LEU A 20 6.29 -0.81 1.62
N VAL A 21 6.58 -0.37 2.84
CA VAL A 21 7.42 -1.08 3.81
C VAL A 21 6.74 -1.12 5.17
N ALA A 22 6.86 -2.26 5.86
CA ALA A 22 6.41 -2.46 7.23
C ALA A 22 7.15 -3.68 7.82
N GLN A 23 7.04 -3.89 9.14
CA GLN A 23 7.57 -5.11 9.78
C GLN A 23 6.87 -6.38 9.27
N ASP A 24 5.54 -6.30 9.13
CA ASP A 24 4.69 -7.27 8.46
C ASP A 24 3.64 -6.47 7.68
N LEU A 25 3.87 -6.34 6.37
CA LEU A 25 2.99 -5.52 5.53
C LEU A 25 1.61 -6.16 5.35
N ALA A 26 1.53 -7.49 5.39
CA ALA A 26 0.27 -8.19 5.25
C ALA A 26 -0.62 -8.08 6.51
N ALA A 27 -0.02 -7.69 7.65
CA ALA A 27 -0.74 -7.40 8.89
C ALA A 27 -1.42 -6.02 8.94
N TYR A 28 -1.27 -5.19 7.91
CA TYR A 28 -1.89 -3.86 7.87
C TYR A 28 -3.41 -3.96 8.12
N GLY A 29 -3.91 -3.12 9.02
CA GLY A 29 -5.33 -3.01 9.33
C GLY A 29 -5.81 -3.88 10.50
N ARG A 30 -5.00 -4.83 11.00
CA ARG A 30 -5.37 -5.72 12.12
C ARG A 30 -5.51 -4.97 13.45
N ASP A 31 -4.71 -3.93 13.65
CA ASP A 31 -4.67 -3.12 14.86
C ASP A 31 -5.77 -2.06 14.91
N ILE A 32 -6.34 -1.70 13.75
CA ILE A 32 -7.35 -0.65 13.59
C ILE A 32 -8.71 -1.19 13.10
N ASP A 33 -8.89 -2.52 13.10
CA ASP A 33 -10.10 -3.22 12.65
C ASP A 33 -10.57 -2.74 11.25
N ALA A 34 -9.63 -2.52 10.34
CA ALA A 34 -9.93 -2.04 9.00
C ALA A 34 -10.61 -3.16 8.18
N PRO A 35 -11.87 -2.98 7.73
CA PRO A 35 -12.65 -4.02 7.05
C PRO A 35 -12.19 -4.22 5.60
N GLY A 36 -11.00 -4.81 5.43
CA GLY A 36 -10.36 -5.00 4.12
C GLY A 36 -8.84 -5.10 4.19
N GLY A 37 -8.25 -4.67 5.31
CA GLY A 37 -6.83 -4.82 5.62
C GLY A 37 -5.91 -4.30 4.51
N ILE A 38 -4.82 -5.04 4.25
CA ILE A 38 -3.85 -4.68 3.21
C ILE A 38 -4.47 -4.62 1.81
N VAL A 39 -5.43 -5.49 1.47
CA VAL A 39 -6.01 -5.56 0.11
C VAL A 39 -6.71 -4.24 -0.23
N GLU A 40 -7.56 -3.75 0.65
CA GLU A 40 -8.26 -2.47 0.46
C GLU A 40 -7.28 -1.29 0.43
N LEU A 41 -6.22 -1.31 1.25
CA LEU A 41 -5.16 -0.29 1.17
C LEU A 41 -4.52 -0.27 -0.22
N LEU A 42 -4.18 -1.44 -0.77
CA LEU A 42 -3.53 -1.56 -2.07
C LEU A 42 -4.42 -1.07 -3.21
N GLU A 43 -5.72 -1.42 -3.17
CA GLU A 43 -6.71 -0.91 -4.13
C GLU A 43 -6.83 0.62 -4.02
N PHE A 44 -6.90 1.12 -2.79
CA PHE A 44 -7.03 2.54 -2.50
C PHE A 44 -5.83 3.36 -3.00
N VAL A 45 -4.60 2.93 -2.71
CA VAL A 45 -3.38 3.66 -3.10
C VAL A 45 -2.96 3.36 -4.55
N GLY A 46 -3.27 2.18 -5.07
CA GLY A 46 -3.03 1.81 -6.46
C GLY A 46 -3.84 2.65 -7.45
N GLY A 47 -4.98 3.19 -7.01
CA GLY A 47 -5.81 4.14 -7.77
C GLY A 47 -5.30 5.58 -7.80
N VAL A 48 -4.08 5.87 -7.37
CA VAL A 48 -3.50 7.22 -7.49
C VAL A 48 -3.08 7.48 -8.95
N GLU A 49 -3.64 8.54 -9.54
CA GLU A 49 -3.29 8.97 -10.89
C GLU A 49 -1.80 9.32 -10.99
N GLY A 50 -1.12 8.83 -12.03
CA GLY A 50 0.31 9.03 -12.25
C GLY A 50 1.23 8.04 -11.54
N LEU A 51 0.71 7.20 -10.63
CA LEU A 51 1.48 6.14 -10.00
C LEU A 51 1.79 5.04 -11.02
N ARG A 52 3.06 4.91 -11.41
CA ARG A 52 3.48 3.92 -12.43
C ARG A 52 3.77 2.54 -11.85
N ARG A 53 4.24 2.47 -10.61
CA ARG A 53 4.60 1.22 -9.94
C ARG A 53 4.39 1.32 -8.44
N LEU A 54 3.73 0.31 -7.89
CA LEU A 54 3.66 0.06 -6.46
C LEU A 54 4.45 -1.23 -6.16
N ARG A 55 5.46 -1.14 -5.30
CA ARG A 55 6.25 -2.30 -4.84
C ARG A 55 5.96 -2.58 -3.38
N LEU A 56 5.80 -3.85 -3.07
CA LEU A 56 5.56 -4.34 -1.71
C LEU A 56 6.82 -5.04 -1.23
N LEU A 57 7.30 -4.68 -0.03
CA LEU A 57 8.37 -5.39 0.65
C LEU A 57 7.85 -5.97 1.96
N TYR A 58 8.48 -7.05 2.43
CA TYR A 58 8.16 -7.73 3.69
C TYR A 58 6.76 -8.38 3.71
N LEU A 59 6.40 -9.03 2.59
CA LEU A 59 5.26 -9.94 2.52
C LEU A 59 5.69 -11.36 2.91
N TYR A 60 5.06 -11.92 3.93
CA TYR A 60 5.32 -13.30 4.35
C TYR A 60 4.37 -14.27 3.64
N PRO A 61 4.85 -15.39 3.05
CA PRO A 61 4.02 -16.29 2.25
C PRO A 61 2.77 -16.84 2.93
N ARG A 62 2.78 -17.00 4.25
CA ARG A 62 1.62 -17.46 5.03
C ARG A 62 0.42 -16.52 4.94
N GLU A 63 0.68 -15.25 4.69
CA GLU A 63 -0.31 -14.17 4.67
C GLU A 63 -0.81 -13.84 3.25
N ILE A 64 -0.31 -14.57 2.24
CA ILE A 64 -0.70 -14.39 0.85
C ILE A 64 -1.84 -15.37 0.54
N SER A 65 -2.90 -14.84 -0.07
CA SER A 65 -4.02 -15.62 -0.58
C SER A 65 -4.28 -15.28 -2.05
N ASP A 66 -4.86 -16.20 -2.82
CA ASP A 66 -5.19 -16.02 -4.25
C ASP A 66 -6.38 -15.07 -4.51
N ARG A 67 -6.84 -14.35 -3.48
CA ARG A 67 -8.03 -13.51 -3.53
C ARG A 67 -7.74 -12.10 -4.04
#